data_AF-A0A483CYM1-F1
#
_entry.id   AF-A0A483CYM1-F1
#
_cell.length_a   1.000
_cell.length_b   1.000
_cell.length_c   1.000
_cell.angle_alpha   90.00
_cell.angle_beta   90.00
_cell.angle_gamma   90.00
#
_symmetry.space_group_name_H-M   'P 1'
#
loop_
_entity.id
_entity.type
_entity.pdbx_description
1 polymer ?
#
loop_
_entity_poly.entity_id
_entity_poly.type
_entity_poly.pdbx_seq_one_letter_code
_entity_poly.pdbx_strand_id
1 'polypeptide(L)'
;MMTMKDLLHILLIIGIAAFSAGCTIPSETQIPPTLRPTASSDLPDFDYAGVPIIFSGGDTDWLTTNASYVARIALRDEAARAMYLSGGEVEGVLLSCHPTPSHSSGNGCAPALRIANETAVVDFLVNETAGRVISTVTEIT
;
A
#
# COMPACT_ATOMS: atom_id res chain seq x y z
N MET A 1 55.72 -21.88 -19.38
CA MET A 1 55.63 -20.98 -18.21
C MET A 1 54.20 -20.47 -18.14
N MET A 2 53.41 -21.04 -17.24
CA MET A 2 52.00 -20.71 -17.04
C MET A 2 51.91 -19.43 -16.21
N THR A 3 51.12 -18.44 -16.65
CA THR A 3 51.04 -17.14 -15.97
C THR A 3 50.05 -17.17 -14.79
N MET A 4 50.32 -16.39 -13.74
CA MET A 4 49.50 -16.34 -12.50
C MET A 4 48.00 -16.05 -12.75
N LYS A 5 47.65 -15.49 -13.91
CA LYS A 5 46.27 -15.18 -14.30
C LYS A 5 45.52 -16.43 -14.79
N ASP A 6 46.21 -17.43 -15.33
CA ASP A 6 45.62 -18.72 -15.74
C ASP A 6 45.34 -19.63 -14.52
N LEU A 7 46.16 -19.51 -13.46
CA LEU A 7 45.96 -20.26 -12.21
C LEU A 7 44.69 -19.83 -11.46
N LEU A 8 44.33 -18.54 -11.55
CA LEU A 8 43.12 -17.99 -10.92
C LEU A 8 41.83 -18.43 -11.63
N HIS A 9 41.88 -18.64 -12.95
CA HIS A 9 40.71 -19.09 -13.72
C HIS A 9 40.43 -20.58 -13.53
N ILE A 10 41.47 -21.40 -13.29
CA ILE A 10 41.29 -22.83 -12.99
C ILE A 10 40.69 -23.03 -11.59
N LEU A 11 41.04 -22.17 -10.62
CA LEU A 11 40.47 -22.23 -9.26
C LEU A 11 38.98 -21.83 -9.21
N LEU A 12 38.47 -21.07 -10.18
CA LEU A 12 37.06 -20.66 -10.20
C LEU A 12 36.10 -21.74 -10.72
N ILE A 13 36.61 -22.75 -11.46
CA ILE A 13 35.77 -23.78 -12.11
C ILE A 13 35.59 -25.05 -11.25
N ILE A 14 36.37 -25.22 -10.18
CA ILE A 14 36.33 -26.41 -9.29
C ILE A 14 35.33 -26.22 -8.11
N GLY A 15 34.48 -25.19 -8.17
CA GLY A 15 33.52 -24.86 -7.10
C GLY A 15 32.13 -25.51 -7.22
N ILE A 16 31.90 -26.40 -8.18
CA ILE A 16 30.57 -26.99 -8.42
C ILE A 16 30.66 -28.51 -8.47
N ALA A 17 30.73 -29.15 -7.29
CA ALA A 17 30.28 -30.54 -7.09
C ALA A 17 30.41 -30.97 -5.62
N ALA A 18 29.30 -30.95 -4.87
CA ALA A 18 28.90 -32.02 -3.94
C ALA A 18 27.56 -31.67 -3.26
N PHE A 19 26.46 -32.24 -3.74
CA PHE A 19 25.70 -33.32 -3.08
C PHE A 19 25.01 -32.92 -1.77
N SER A 20 23.69 -32.70 -1.85
CA SER A 20 22.78 -33.32 -0.90
C SER A 20 21.66 -34.02 -1.68
N ALA A 21 21.65 -35.33 -1.57
CA ALA A 21 20.51 -36.17 -1.90
C ALA A 21 19.44 -35.97 -0.83
N GLY A 22 18.16 -35.91 -1.21
CA GLY A 22 17.09 -36.07 -0.23
C GLY A 22 15.73 -35.55 -0.67
N CYS A 23 14.84 -36.51 -0.97
CA CYS A 23 13.37 -36.42 -0.94
C CYS A 23 12.66 -35.72 -2.11
N THR A 24 12.20 -36.57 -3.04
CA THR A 24 10.94 -36.40 -3.78
C THR A 24 9.81 -35.98 -2.84
N ILE A 25 9.25 -34.79 -3.06
CA ILE A 25 7.97 -34.33 -2.51
C ILE A 25 7.21 -33.71 -3.70
N PRO A 26 5.91 -34.03 -3.89
CA PRO A 26 5.21 -33.81 -5.15
C PRO A 26 4.99 -32.32 -5.41
N SER A 27 4.83 -32.00 -6.70
CA SER A 27 4.41 -30.70 -7.21
C SER A 27 3.08 -30.30 -6.56
N GLU A 28 3.14 -29.49 -5.51
CA GLU A 28 1.98 -28.88 -4.91
C GLU A 28 1.74 -27.55 -5.62
N THR A 29 0.55 -27.46 -6.21
CA THR A 29 -0.04 -26.29 -6.86
C THR A 29 0.35 -25.00 -6.14
N GLN A 30 1.03 -24.12 -6.85
CA GLN A 30 1.35 -22.77 -6.40
C GLN A 30 0.03 -21.99 -6.28
N ILE A 31 -0.61 -22.11 -5.13
CA ILE A 31 -1.62 -21.18 -4.64
C ILE A 31 -0.89 -19.83 -4.54
N PRO A 32 -1.42 -18.73 -5.13
CA PRO A 32 -0.85 -17.40 -4.96
C PRO A 32 -0.60 -17.16 -3.47
N PRO A 33 0.49 -16.49 -3.05
CA PRO A 33 0.69 -16.22 -1.63
C PRO A 33 -0.56 -15.52 -1.11
N THR A 34 -1.35 -16.24 -0.32
CA THR A 34 -2.43 -15.69 0.47
C THR A 34 -1.81 -14.55 1.23
N LEU A 35 -2.17 -13.31 0.87
CA LEU A 35 -1.80 -12.11 1.59
C LEU A 35 -2.12 -12.37 3.05
N ARG A 36 -1.08 -12.68 3.82
CA ARG A 36 -1.18 -12.84 5.25
C ARG A 36 -1.76 -11.51 5.73
N PRO A 37 -2.90 -11.50 6.42
CA PRO A 37 -3.36 -10.27 7.03
C PRO A 37 -2.25 -9.87 8.00
N THR A 38 -1.51 -8.82 7.67
CA THR A 38 -0.56 -8.20 8.59
C THR A 38 -1.38 -7.78 9.79
N ALA A 39 -1.25 -8.57 10.86
CA ALA A 39 -1.94 -8.33 12.11
C ALA A 39 -1.43 -7.01 12.68
N SER A 40 -2.22 -5.95 12.49
CA SER A 40 -2.58 -4.96 13.50
C SER A 40 -1.53 -4.67 14.60
N SER A 41 -0.44 -3.98 14.24
CA SER A 41 0.34 -3.15 15.18
C SER A 41 1.13 -1.98 14.53
N ASP A 42 1.25 -1.90 13.20
CA ASP A 42 2.07 -0.88 12.50
C ASP A 42 1.25 0.31 11.97
N LEU A 43 0.51 0.99 12.84
CA LEU A 43 0.00 2.32 12.52
C LEU A 43 1.11 3.35 12.76
N PRO A 44 1.33 4.30 11.84
CA PRO A 44 2.30 5.37 12.08
C PRO A 44 1.87 6.25 13.28
N ASP A 45 2.87 6.83 13.94
CA ASP A 45 2.67 7.84 14.98
C ASP A 45 2.11 9.12 14.33
N PHE A 46 0.81 9.33 14.49
CA PHE A 46 0.05 10.38 13.84
C PHE A 46 -1.09 10.81 14.78
N ASP A 47 -1.41 12.10 14.81
CA ASP A 47 -2.53 12.59 15.60
C ASP A 47 -3.86 12.30 14.89
N TYR A 48 -4.36 11.08 15.06
CA TYR A 48 -5.65 10.67 14.50
C TYR A 48 -6.82 11.47 15.06
N ALA A 49 -6.71 12.09 16.26
CA ALA A 49 -7.80 12.85 16.85
C ALA A 49 -7.94 14.23 16.20
N GLY A 50 -6.85 14.79 15.68
CA GLY A 50 -6.77 16.11 15.05
C GLY A 50 -7.08 16.16 13.55
N VAL A 51 -7.48 15.04 12.92
CA VAL A 51 -7.68 14.99 11.46
C VAL A 51 -8.85 15.88 11.04
N PRO A 52 -8.61 16.94 10.25
CA PRO A 52 -9.68 17.81 9.81
C PRO A 52 -10.48 17.18 8.66
N ILE A 53 -11.70 17.66 8.47
CA ILE A 53 -12.48 17.44 7.25
C ILE A 53 -12.23 18.66 6.35
N ILE A 54 -11.58 18.45 5.20
CA ILE A 54 -11.05 19.54 4.35
C ILE A 54 -11.96 19.91 3.17
N PHE A 55 -13.01 19.15 2.95
CA PHE A 55 -13.99 19.46 1.93
C PHE A 55 -15.36 18.98 2.40
N SER A 56 -16.31 19.90 2.54
CA SER A 56 -17.73 19.56 2.64
C SER A 56 -18.55 20.81 2.35
N GLY A 57 -19.22 20.81 1.19
CA GLY A 57 -20.22 21.80 0.80
C GLY A 57 -21.51 21.67 1.62
N GLY A 58 -21.40 21.70 2.95
CA GLY A 58 -22.53 21.69 3.89
C GLY A 58 -22.50 20.50 4.85
N ASP A 59 -22.64 19.28 4.32
CA ASP A 59 -23.00 18.11 5.13
C ASP A 59 -21.99 16.94 5.04
N THR A 60 -21.86 16.21 6.14
CA THR A 60 -20.97 15.03 6.28
C THR A 60 -21.71 13.70 6.21
N ASP A 61 -22.90 13.66 5.59
CA ASP A 61 -23.76 12.46 5.50
C ASP A 61 -23.10 11.28 4.76
N TRP A 62 -22.01 11.55 4.04
CA TRP A 62 -21.18 10.56 3.35
C TRP A 62 -20.18 9.83 4.28
N LEU A 63 -19.97 10.34 5.50
CA LEU A 63 -19.16 9.71 6.54
C LEU A 63 -20.07 8.89 7.46
N THR A 64 -19.87 7.58 7.49
CA THR A 64 -20.61 6.68 8.39
C THR A 64 -20.11 6.78 9.83
N THR A 65 -18.83 7.13 10.00
CA THR A 65 -18.17 7.22 11.30
C THR A 65 -17.60 8.63 11.57
N ASN A 66 -16.28 8.82 11.43
CA ASN A 66 -15.58 10.09 11.60
C ASN A 66 -14.23 10.08 10.85
N ALA A 67 -13.62 11.26 10.74
CA ALA A 67 -12.33 11.44 10.07
C ALA A 67 -11.20 10.60 10.69
N SER A 68 -11.16 10.48 12.03
CA SER A 68 -10.15 9.66 12.73
C SER A 68 -10.22 8.19 12.34
N TYR A 69 -11.41 7.64 12.16
CA TYR A 69 -11.61 6.25 11.76
C TYR A 69 -11.17 6.02 10.30
N VAL A 70 -11.55 6.92 9.40
CA VAL A 70 -11.11 6.90 7.99
C VAL A 70 -9.58 6.98 7.91
N ALA A 71 -8.96 7.89 8.65
CA ALA A 71 -7.51 8.03 8.68
C ALA A 71 -6.79 6.77 9.19
N ARG A 72 -7.34 6.10 10.22
CA ARG A 72 -6.80 4.82 10.69
C ARG A 72 -6.91 3.71 9.65
N ILE A 73 -8.01 3.64 8.90
CA ILE A 73 -8.14 2.64 7.83
C ILE A 73 -7.14 2.95 6.71
N ALA A 74 -7.08 4.21 6.26
CA ALA A 74 -6.17 4.61 5.20
C ALA A 74 -4.71 4.37 5.59
N LEU A 75 -4.25 4.79 6.77
CA LEU A 75 -2.85 4.60 7.19
C LEU A 75 -2.50 3.15 7.59
N ARG A 76 -3.45 2.22 7.56
CA ARG A 76 -3.16 0.77 7.58
C ARG A 76 -2.81 0.23 6.20
N ASP A 77 -3.24 0.91 5.14
CA ASP A 77 -2.89 0.57 3.77
C ASP A 77 -1.39 0.82 3.52
N GLU A 78 -0.74 -0.10 2.82
CA GLU A 78 0.71 -0.04 2.61
C GLU A 78 1.12 1.20 1.80
N ALA A 79 0.35 1.57 0.77
CA ALA A 79 0.68 2.68 -0.10
C ALA A 79 0.49 4.02 0.62
N ALA A 80 -0.63 4.18 1.34
CA ALA A 80 -0.89 5.39 2.13
C ALA A 80 0.16 5.57 3.24
N ARG A 81 0.47 4.49 3.97
CA ARG A 81 1.48 4.51 5.02
C ARG A 81 2.86 4.83 4.45
N ALA A 82 3.24 4.24 3.32
CA ALA A 82 4.53 4.53 2.68
C ALA A 82 4.63 6.00 2.24
N MET A 83 3.57 6.56 1.66
CA MET A 83 3.53 7.97 1.27
C MET A 83 3.68 8.91 2.48
N TYR A 84 2.96 8.64 3.56
CA TYR A 84 3.08 9.39 4.81
C TYR A 84 4.49 9.30 5.41
N LEU A 85 5.02 8.08 5.57
CA LEU A 85 6.36 7.86 6.14
C LEU A 85 7.50 8.42 5.28
N SER A 86 7.24 8.67 3.99
CA SER A 86 8.19 9.33 3.09
C SER A 86 8.14 10.86 3.18
N GLY A 87 7.37 11.42 4.11
CA GLY A 87 7.24 12.87 4.32
C GLY A 87 5.99 13.49 3.69
N GLY A 88 5.03 12.69 3.22
CA GLY A 88 3.74 13.21 2.76
C GLY A 88 2.92 13.81 3.91
N GLU A 89 2.30 14.96 3.66
CA GLU A 89 1.43 15.66 4.60
C GLU A 89 0.00 15.13 4.49
N VAL A 90 -0.59 14.76 5.63
CA VAL A 90 -2.03 14.43 5.69
C VAL A 90 -2.80 15.74 5.72
N GLU A 91 -3.43 16.11 4.61
CA GLU A 91 -4.24 17.32 4.55
C GLU A 91 -5.56 17.15 5.32
N GLY A 92 -6.16 15.96 5.27
CA GLY A 92 -7.40 15.65 5.98
C GLY A 92 -8.29 14.65 5.25
N VAL A 93 -9.54 14.56 5.69
CA VAL A 93 -10.55 13.66 5.14
C VAL A 93 -11.55 14.44 4.28
N LEU A 94 -11.90 13.88 3.12
CA LEU A 94 -12.85 14.45 2.17
C LEU A 94 -13.70 13.37 1.50
N LEU A 95 -14.78 13.80 0.84
CA LEU A 95 -15.46 12.95 -0.12
C LEU A 95 -14.72 13.03 -1.46
N SER A 96 -14.12 11.92 -1.90
CA SER A 96 -13.44 11.84 -3.20
C SER A 96 -14.20 10.88 -4.12
N CYS A 97 -14.31 11.25 -5.39
CA CYS A 97 -15.01 10.48 -6.41
C CYS A 97 -14.02 10.00 -7.46
N HIS A 98 -13.88 8.67 -7.59
CA HIS A 98 -13.12 8.07 -8.68
C HIS A 98 -13.79 8.44 -10.02
N PRO A 99 -13.02 8.80 -11.06
CA PRO A 99 -13.53 9.24 -12.36
C PRO A 99 -14.17 8.10 -13.19
N THR A 100 -14.65 7.04 -12.55
CA THR A 100 -15.31 5.92 -13.24
C THR A 100 -16.55 6.46 -13.97
N PRO A 101 -16.75 6.11 -15.26
CA PRO A 101 -17.93 6.54 -16.02
C PRO A 101 -19.23 6.17 -15.30
N SER A 102 -20.27 6.99 -15.49
CA SER A 102 -21.61 6.90 -14.89
C SER A 102 -22.36 5.55 -15.04
N HIS A 103 -21.74 4.55 -15.67
CA HIS A 103 -22.29 3.21 -15.90
C HIS A 103 -21.66 2.12 -15.01
N SER A 104 -20.69 2.44 -14.15
CA SER A 104 -20.24 1.50 -13.12
C SER A 104 -21.24 1.45 -11.96
N SER A 105 -21.62 0.26 -11.52
CA SER A 105 -22.69 -0.01 -10.53
C SER A 105 -22.41 0.42 -9.09
N GLY A 106 -21.37 1.22 -8.85
CA GLY A 106 -21.06 1.80 -7.54
C GLY A 106 -21.18 3.32 -7.58
N ASN A 107 -21.63 3.91 -6.47
CA ASN A 107 -21.36 5.33 -6.21
C ASN A 107 -19.84 5.46 -6.23
N GLY A 108 -19.27 6.03 -7.30
CA GLY A 108 -17.82 6.14 -7.48
C GLY A 108 -17.11 6.98 -6.41
N CYS A 109 -17.85 7.44 -5.39
CA CYS A 109 -17.37 8.27 -4.30
C CYS A 109 -17.29 7.50 -2.99
N ALA A 110 -16.28 7.82 -2.21
CA ALA A 110 -16.08 7.29 -0.87
C ALA A 110 -15.38 8.33 0.01
N PRO A 111 -15.51 8.22 1.35
CA PRO A 111 -14.64 8.96 2.24
C PRO A 111 -13.17 8.62 1.91
N ALA A 112 -12.32 9.62 1.81
CA ALA A 112 -10.92 9.44 1.47
C ALA A 112 -10.02 10.21 2.43
N LEU A 113 -8.86 9.64 2.73
CA LEU A 113 -7.76 10.38 3.36
C LEU A 113 -6.90 10.98 2.25
N ARG A 114 -6.71 12.30 2.27
CA ARG A 114 -5.81 12.99 1.35
C ARG A 114 -4.41 13.09 1.95
N ILE A 115 -3.42 12.66 1.17
CA ILE A 115 -2.01 12.84 1.48
C ILE A 115 -1.36 13.55 0.29
N ALA A 116 -0.64 14.64 0.57
CA ALA A 116 0.05 15.44 -0.43
C ALA A 116 1.57 15.36 -0.21
N ASN A 117 2.33 15.40 -1.29
CA ASN A 117 3.77 15.62 -1.26
C ASN A 117 4.18 16.55 -2.42
N GLU A 118 5.48 16.74 -2.63
CA GLU A 118 6.00 17.63 -3.68
C GLU A 118 5.62 17.21 -5.12
N THR A 119 5.15 15.98 -5.32
CA THR A 119 4.92 15.39 -6.66
C THR A 119 3.44 15.09 -6.97
N ALA A 120 2.64 14.85 -5.94
CA ALA A 120 1.27 14.39 -6.12
C ALA A 120 0.41 14.65 -4.89
N VAL A 121 -0.88 14.78 -5.14
CA VAL A 121 -1.94 14.71 -4.15
C VAL A 121 -2.69 13.41 -4.39
N VAL A 122 -2.78 12.56 -3.36
CA VAL A 122 -3.43 11.25 -3.45
C VAL A 122 -4.55 11.14 -2.43
N ASP A 123 -5.75 10.86 -2.93
CA ASP A 123 -6.92 10.52 -2.13
C ASP A 123 -7.02 9.00 -2.01
N PHE A 124 -6.90 8.47 -0.79
CA PHE A 124 -7.08 7.04 -0.50
C PHE A 124 -8.53 6.76 -0.12
N LEU A 125 -9.33 6.28 -1.07
CA LEU A 125 -10.77 6.03 -0.90
C LEU A 125 -10.99 4.82 0.01
N VAL A 126 -11.73 5.01 1.10
CA VAL A 126 -11.97 4.03 2.15
C VAL A 126 -13.39 3.49 2.07
N ASN A 127 -13.54 2.17 2.14
CA ASN A 127 -14.80 1.55 2.49
C ASN A 127 -14.81 1.29 4.00
N GLU A 128 -15.57 2.12 4.74
CA GLU A 128 -15.65 2.05 6.19
C GLU A 128 -16.18 0.69 6.68
N THR A 129 -17.20 0.13 6.01
CA THR A 129 -17.79 -1.17 6.35
C THR A 129 -16.81 -2.32 6.14
N ALA A 130 -16.02 -2.26 5.07
CA ALA A 130 -15.03 -3.28 4.76
C ALA A 130 -13.69 -3.08 5.49
N GLY A 131 -13.49 -1.92 6.13
CA GLY A 131 -12.29 -1.59 6.89
C GLY A 131 -11.01 -1.53 6.05
N ARG A 132 -11.10 -1.15 4.77
CA ARG A 132 -9.94 -1.08 3.86
C ARG A 132 -10.03 0.06 2.84
N VAL A 133 -8.88 0.43 2.27
CA VAL A 133 -8.81 1.24 1.05
C VAL A 133 -9.33 0.42 -0.13
N ILE A 134 -10.16 1.02 -0.97
CA ILE A 134 -10.80 0.39 -2.14
C ILE A 134 -10.32 0.97 -3.47
N SER A 135 -9.77 2.18 -3.47
CA SER A 135 -9.26 2.85 -4.66
C SER A 135 -8.39 4.04 -4.27
N THR A 136 -7.68 4.61 -5.24
CA THR A 136 -6.96 5.87 -5.08
C THR A 136 -7.32 6.81 -6.22
N VAL A 137 -7.37 8.11 -5.93
CA VAL A 137 -7.46 9.17 -6.94
C VAL A 137 -6.21 10.03 -6.81
N THR A 138 -5.44 10.14 -7.88
CA THR A 138 -4.17 10.86 -7.89
C THR A 138 -4.26 12.08 -8.79
N GLU A 139 -3.88 13.23 -8.26
CA GLU A 139 -3.61 14.45 -9.00
C GLU A 139 -2.10 14.67 -9.04
N ILE A 140 -1.54 14.82 -10.24
CA ILE A 140 -0.11 15.08 -10.44
C ILE A 140 0.10 16.59 -10.46
N THR A 141 1.05 17.07 -9.66
CA THR A 141 1.35 18.50 -9.47
C THR A 141 2.36 19.03 -10.50
#